data_AF-A0A938BQ46-F1
#
_entry.id   AF-A0A938BQ46-F1
#
_cell.length_a   1.000
_cell.length_b   1.000
_cell.length_c   1.000
_cell.angle_alpha   90.00
_cell.angle_beta   90.00
_cell.angle_gamma   90.00
#
_symmetry.space_group_name_H-M   'P 1'
#
loop_
_entity.id
_entity.type
_entity.pdbx_description
1 polymer ?
#
loop_
_entity_poly.entity_id
_entity_poly.type
_entity_poly.pdbx_seq_one_letter_code
_entity_poly.pdbx_strand_id
1 'polypeptide(L)'
;MKKQKNRTGECHDCDEAEELIARYVGGEEDEELARKLLLHAQTCTECATLLRSLKRLVHYCSLEPTCEMPVTVRRELWVSIRREISSD
;
A
#
# COMPACT_ATOMS: atom_id res chain seq x y z
N MET A 1 -33.32 -16.56 -5.79
CA MET A 1 -32.41 -16.62 -4.62
C MET A 1 -31.54 -15.37 -4.63
N LYS A 2 -31.80 -14.42 -3.72
CA LYS A 2 -31.05 -13.15 -3.65
C LYS A 2 -29.78 -13.38 -2.84
N LYS A 3 -28.60 -13.34 -3.47
CA LYS A 3 -27.30 -13.43 -2.80
C LYS A 3 -27.10 -12.15 -1.97
N GLN A 4 -27.27 -12.25 -0.65
CA GLN A 4 -26.88 -11.20 0.28
C GLN A 4 -25.35 -11.05 0.25
N LYS A 5 -24.89 -9.94 -0.33
CA LYS A 5 -23.50 -9.49 -0.28
C LYS A 5 -23.31 -8.75 1.04
N ASN A 6 -23.17 -9.51 2.13
CA ASN A 6 -22.84 -8.97 3.45
C ASN A 6 -21.44 -9.44 3.79
N ARG A 7 -20.41 -8.59 3.59
CA ARG A 7 -19.11 -8.62 4.27
C ARG A 7 -18.40 -7.28 4.05
N THR A 8 -18.91 -6.22 4.66
CA THR A 8 -18.04 -5.12 5.14
C THR A 8 -17.78 -5.45 6.60
N GLY A 9 -16.80 -6.32 6.81
CA GLY A 9 -16.28 -6.57 8.15
C GLY A 9 -15.13 -5.60 8.31
N GLU A 10 -15.38 -4.46 8.96
CA GLU A 10 -14.32 -3.63 9.53
C GLU A 10 -13.55 -4.53 10.49
N CYS A 11 -12.42 -5.05 10.02
CA CYS A 11 -11.55 -5.91 10.77
C CYS A 11 -10.48 -4.98 11.36
N HIS A 12 -10.49 -4.82 12.68
CA HIS A 12 -9.53 -3.99 13.42
C HIS A 12 -8.08 -4.45 13.19
N ASP A 13 -7.86 -5.70 12.76
CA ASP A 13 -6.55 -6.22 12.36
C ASP A 13 -6.11 -5.73 10.97
N CYS A 14 -7.00 -5.13 10.17
CA CYS A 14 -6.68 -4.62 8.85
C CYS A 14 -5.88 -3.32 8.91
N ASP A 15 -6.19 -2.41 9.84
CA ASP A 15 -5.46 -1.14 9.98
C ASP A 15 -3.96 -1.39 10.27
N GLU A 16 -3.67 -2.31 11.20
CA GLU A 16 -2.30 -2.74 11.48
C GLU A 16 -1.70 -3.50 10.28
N ALA A 17 -2.49 -4.32 9.58
CA ALA A 17 -2.02 -5.03 8.40
C ALA A 17 -1.65 -4.09 7.23
N GLU A 18 -2.30 -2.93 7.06
CA GLU A 18 -1.96 -1.96 6.01
C GLU A 18 -0.54 -1.41 6.18
N GLU A 19 -0.20 -0.99 7.40
CA GLU A 19 1.14 -0.51 7.73
C GLU A 19 2.19 -1.61 7.53
N LEU A 20 1.90 -2.82 8.00
CA LEU A 20 2.79 -3.97 7.84
C LEU A 20 2.98 -4.33 6.36
N ILE A 21 1.93 -4.26 5.53
CA ILE A 21 1.99 -4.48 4.08
C ILE A 21 2.90 -3.44 3.42
N ALA A 22 2.77 -2.16 3.79
CA ALA A 22 3.59 -1.09 3.23
C ALA A 22 5.07 -1.30 3.54
N ARG A 23 5.41 -1.63 4.79
CA ARG A 23 6.78 -1.92 5.25
C ARG A 23 7.38 -3.11 4.51
N TYR A 24 6.63 -4.21 4.42
CA TYR A 24 7.06 -5.42 3.72
C TYR A 24 7.28 -5.19 2.22
N VAL A 25 6.37 -4.46 1.55
CA VAL A 25 6.50 -4.14 0.11
C VAL A 25 7.60 -3.11 -0.15
N GLY A 26 7.90 -2.24 0.82
CA GLY A 26 8.99 -1.27 0.78
C GLY A 26 10.40 -1.87 0.94
N GLY A 27 10.51 -3.19 1.16
CA GLY A 27 11.80 -3.88 1.30
C GLY A 27 12.33 -3.93 2.72
N GLU A 28 11.51 -3.69 3.74
CA GLU A 28 11.84 -4.09 5.11
C GLU A 28 11.78 -5.62 5.19
N GLU A 29 12.91 -6.28 4.92
CA GLU A 29 13.04 -7.73 4.88
C GLU A 29 13.03 -8.33 6.29
N ASP A 30 11.82 -8.54 6.82
CA ASP A 30 11.57 -9.38 8.00
C ASP A 30 10.74 -10.61 7.57
N GLU A 31 11.34 -11.80 7.63
CA GLU A 31 10.68 -13.06 7.30
C GLU A 31 9.44 -13.31 8.19
N GLU A 32 9.49 -12.87 9.44
CA GLU A 32 8.37 -13.02 10.38
C GLU A 32 7.22 -12.08 10.01
N LEU A 33 7.53 -10.87 9.55
CA LEU A 33 6.57 -9.93 9.00
C LEU A 33 5.87 -10.51 7.76
N ALA A 34 6.65 -11.06 6.82
CA ALA A 34 6.12 -11.69 5.62
C ALA A 34 5.17 -12.84 5.96
N ARG A 35 5.55 -13.68 6.93
CA ARG A 35 4.74 -14.81 7.39
C ARG A 35 3.41 -14.36 8.00
N LYS A 36 3.43 -13.36 8.89
CA LYS A 36 2.23 -12.79 9.52
C LYS A 36 1.26 -12.22 8.49
N LEU A 37 1.78 -11.45 7.53
CA LEU A 37 0.98 -10.86 6.46
C LEU A 37 0.35 -11.90 5.54
N LEU A 38 1.11 -12.93 5.16
CA LEU A 38 0.61 -14.02 4.34
C LEU A 38 -0.49 -14.82 5.06
N LEU A 39 -0.35 -15.02 6.38
CA LEU A 39 -1.37 -15.69 7.18
C LEU A 39 -2.66 -14.87 7.25
N HIS A 40 -2.56 -13.56 7.52
CA HIS A 40 -3.72 -12.66 7.54
C HIS A 40 -4.40 -12.56 6.16
N ALA A 41 -3.62 -12.46 5.09
CA ALA A 41 -4.15 -12.40 3.72
C ALA A 41 -4.87 -13.68 3.26
N GLN A 42 -4.69 -14.82 3.94
CA GLN A 42 -5.47 -16.03 3.64
C GLN A 42 -6.93 -15.90 4.09
N THR A 43 -7.20 -15.11 5.13
CA THR A 43 -8.54 -14.96 5.73
C THR A 43 -9.17 -13.60 5.45
N CYS A 44 -8.39 -12.58 5.10
CA CYS A 44 -8.86 -11.24 4.74
C CYS A 44 -8.67 -10.94 3.24
N THR A 45 -9.79 -10.88 2.50
CA THR A 45 -9.79 -10.57 1.06
C THR A 45 -9.34 -9.14 0.73
N GLU A 46 -9.58 -8.19 1.64
CA GLU A 46 -9.22 -6.78 1.45
C GLU A 46 -7.69 -6.61 1.53
N CYS A 47 -7.07 -7.06 2.62
CA CYS A 47 -5.62 -7.08 2.78
C CYS A 47 -4.91 -7.92 1.70
N ALA A 48 -5.49 -9.04 1.27
CA ALA A 48 -4.94 -9.82 0.16
C ALA A 48 -4.94 -9.03 -1.17
N THR A 49 -5.97 -8.23 -1.40
CA THR A 49 -6.08 -7.39 -2.60
C THR A 49 -5.10 -6.23 -2.54
N LEU A 50 -4.97 -5.59 -1.37
CA LEU A 50 -4.01 -4.52 -1.11
C LEU A 50 -2.57 -5.02 -1.32
N LEU A 51 -2.18 -6.11 -0.66
CA LEU A 51 -0.86 -6.71 -0.77
C LEU A 51 -0.48 -7.06 -2.22
N ARG A 52 -1.39 -7.67 -2.98
CA ARG A 52 -1.14 -7.96 -4.42
C ARG A 52 -0.99 -6.69 -5.24
N SER A 53 -1.78 -5.66 -4.95
CA SER A 53 -1.75 -4.41 -5.71
C SER A 53 -0.47 -3.64 -5.48
N LEU A 54 -0.03 -3.54 -4.23
CA LEU A 54 1.23 -2.89 -3.87
C LEU A 54 2.45 -3.66 -4.37
N LYS A 55 2.47 -5.00 -4.29
CA LYS A 55 3.55 -5.82 -4.90
C LYS A 55 3.68 -5.59 -6.40
N ARG A 56 2.55 -5.51 -7.11
CA ARG A 56 2.56 -5.21 -8.56
C ARG A 56 3.07 -3.80 -8.82
N LEU A 57 2.61 -2.81 -8.05
CA LEU A 57 3.06 -1.43 -8.19
C LEU A 57 4.58 -1.32 -8.02
N VAL A 58 5.12 -1.88 -6.92
CA VAL A 58 6.57 -1.90 -6.68
C VAL A 58 7.32 -2.64 -7.77
N HIS A 59 6.80 -3.78 -8.24
CA HIS A 59 7.38 -4.48 -9.38
C HIS A 59 7.45 -3.57 -10.62
N TYR A 60 6.36 -2.91 -11.01
CA TYR A 60 6.37 -1.99 -12.15
C TYR A 60 7.29 -0.79 -11.94
N CYS A 61 7.31 -0.19 -10.75
CA CYS A 61 8.25 0.88 -10.42
C CYS A 61 9.71 0.40 -10.49
N SER A 62 10.00 -0.86 -10.15
CA SER A 62 11.33 -1.45 -10.27
C SER A 62 11.75 -1.75 -11.72
N LEU A 63 10.78 -1.94 -12.62
CA LEU A 63 11.03 -2.17 -14.05
C LEU A 63 11.37 -0.87 -14.80
N GLU A 64 10.92 0.28 -14.31
CA GLU A 64 11.27 1.60 -14.85
C GLU A 64 12.02 2.45 -13.82
N PRO A 65 13.29 2.12 -13.50
CA PRO A 65 14.10 2.88 -12.55
C PRO A 65 14.34 4.34 -13.00
N THR A 66 14.06 4.64 -14.28
CA THR A 66 14.20 5.96 -14.90
C THR A 66 12.86 6.62 -15.22
N CYS A 67 11.76 6.25 -14.55
CA CYS A 67 10.54 7.05 -14.60
C CYS A 67 10.79 8.41 -13.92
N GLU A 68 11.51 9.28 -14.62
CA GLU A 68 11.73 10.64 -14.19
C GLU A 68 10.36 11.32 -14.14
N MET A 69 9.91 11.61 -12.93
CA MET A 69 8.72 12.43 -12.74
C MET A 69 8.87 13.71 -13.59
N PRO A 70 7.93 13.99 -14.52
CA PRO A 70 8.01 15.16 -15.37
C PRO A 70 8.28 16.42 -14.54
N VAL A 71 9.14 17.30 -15.05
CA VAL A 71 9.61 18.49 -14.31
C VAL A 71 8.45 19.35 -13.80
N THR A 72 7.36 19.42 -14.56
CA THR A 72 6.12 20.12 -14.19
C THR A 72 5.48 19.53 -12.94
N VAL A 73 5.26 18.21 -12.92
CA VAL A 73 4.68 17.48 -11.78
C VAL A 73 5.57 17.60 -10.55
N ARG A 74 6.90 17.48 -10.72
CA ARG A 74 7.88 17.66 -9.65
C ARG A 74 7.83 19.05 -9.03
N ARG A 75 7.66 20.07 -9.86
CA ARG A 75 7.55 21.47 -9.43
C ARG A 75 6.25 21.70 -8.66
N GLU A 76 5.13 21.20 -9.17
CA GLU A 76 3.82 21.32 -8.52
C GLU A 76 3.79 20.62 -7.16
N LEU A 77 4.30 19.38 -7.10
CA LEU A 77 4.43 18.64 -5.84
C LEU A 77 5.24 19.42 -4.81
N TRP A 78 6.38 20.00 -5.21
CA TRP A 78 7.21 20.79 -4.31
C TRP A 78 6.57 22.10 -3.83
N VAL A 79 5.67 22.70 -4.61
CA VAL A 79 4.88 23.86 -4.19
C VAL A 79 3.85 23.43 -3.16
N SER A 80 3.15 22.31 -3.38
CA SER A 80 2.15 21.79 -2.46
C SER A 80 2.77 21.39 -1.11
N ILE A 81 3.89 20.67 -1.11
CA ILE A 81 4.60 20.30 0.12
C ILE A 81 5.04 21.54 0.90
N ARG A 82 5.56 22.57 0.22
CA ARG A 82 5.96 23.82 0.89
C ARG A 82 4.80 24.56 1.51
N ARG A 83 3.62 24.56 0.87
CA ARG A 83 2.42 25.18 1.43
C ARG A 83 1.99 24.47 2.71
N GLU A 84 2.00 23.15 2.74
CA GLU A 84 1.65 22.41 3.96
C GLU A 84 2.65 22.65 5.09
N ILE A 85 3.95 22.60 4.79
CA ILE A 85 5.00 22.82 5.81
C ILE A 85 5.02 24.27 6.33
N SER A 86 4.62 25.25 5.50
CA SER A 86 4.61 26.67 5.90
C SER A 86 3.27 27.13 6.47
N SER A 87 2.32 26.22 6.67
CA SER A 87 1.01 26.51 7.27
C SER A 87 0.99 26.27 8.80
N ASP A 88 2.14 25.97 9.40
CA ASP A 88 2.43 26.07 10.85
C ASP A 88 3.07 27.42 11.20
#